data_AF-A0A8J6NWK4-F1
#
_entry.id   AF-A0A8J6NWK4-F1
#
_cell.length_a   1.000
_cell.length_b   1.000
_cell.length_c   1.000
_cell.angle_alpha   90.00
_cell.angle_beta   90.00
_cell.angle_gamma   90.00
#
_symmetry.space_group_name_H-M   'P 1'
#
loop_
_entity.id
_entity.type
_entity.pdbx_description
1 polymer ?
#
loop_
_entity_poly.entity_id
_entity_poly.type
_entity_poly.pdbx_seq_one_letter_code
_entity_poly.pdbx_strand_id
1 'polypeptide(L)'
;MTLPKKHIIHKAIKWETMLDDGAVESLSQIAKKEGLTRARITQIMNLLKLPSDLREFLVGLNDPKEIRKYSERKIRKVQPDSLAELRANSSLPDLILDGKDAAVAKV
;
A
#
# COMPACT_ATOMS: atom_id res chain seq x y z
N MET A 1 0.24 7.45 -22.49
CA MET A 1 0.38 6.70 -21.22
C MET A 1 -0.53 7.36 -20.19
N THR A 2 -1.51 6.64 -19.65
CA THR A 2 -2.36 7.16 -18.56
C THR A 2 -1.60 7.08 -17.24
N LEU A 3 -1.63 8.17 -16.48
CA LEU A 3 -0.97 8.25 -15.18
C LEU A 3 -1.86 7.63 -14.10
N PRO A 4 -1.33 6.78 -13.20
CA PRO A 4 -2.13 6.15 -12.16
C PRO A 4 -2.60 7.20 -11.15
N LYS A 5 -3.91 7.19 -10.85
CA LYS A 5 -4.52 8.10 -9.86
C LYS A 5 -4.46 7.57 -8.43
N LYS A 6 -4.16 6.28 -8.26
CA LYS A 6 -4.05 5.58 -6.97
C LYS A 6 -2.88 4.62 -7.00
N HIS A 7 -2.21 4.45 -5.87
CA HIS A 7 -1.17 3.45 -5.72
C HIS A 7 -1.74 2.02 -5.78
N ILE A 8 -0.93 1.05 -6.21
CA ILE A 8 -1.37 -0.35 -6.39
C ILE A 8 -1.72 -1.05 -5.06
N ILE A 9 -1.34 -0.48 -3.91
CA ILE A 9 -1.71 -0.99 -2.58
C ILE A 9 -3.24 -1.09 -2.40
N HIS A 10 -4.01 -0.21 -3.06
CA HIS A 10 -5.47 -0.26 -3.06
C HIS A 10 -6.02 -1.56 -3.66
N LYS A 11 -5.31 -2.16 -4.64
CA LYS A 11 -5.65 -3.49 -5.16
C LYS A 11 -5.35 -4.58 -4.13
N ALA A 12 -4.23 -4.49 -3.42
CA ALA A 12 -3.88 -5.43 -2.36
C ALA A 12 -4.94 -5.44 -1.25
N ILE A 13 -5.33 -4.27 -0.75
CA ILE A 13 -6.39 -4.12 0.26
C ILE A 13 -7.70 -4.71 -0.23
N LYS A 14 -8.11 -4.39 -1.47
CA LYS A 14 -9.33 -4.96 -2.05
C LYS A 14 -9.29 -6.49 -2.10
N TRP A 15 -8.16 -7.07 -2.49
CA TRP A 15 -8.03 -8.52 -2.58
C TRP A 15 -7.98 -9.20 -1.21
N GLU A 16 -7.39 -8.55 -0.20
CA GLU A 16 -7.45 -9.00 1.19
C GLU A 16 -8.90 -9.03 1.67
N THR A 17 -9.67 -7.96 1.46
CA THR A 17 -11.11 -7.95 1.79
C THR A 17 -11.87 -9.07 1.08
N MET A 18 -11.59 -9.32 -0.21
CA MET A 18 -12.24 -10.39 -0.97
C MET A 18 -11.87 -11.81 -0.48
N LEU A 19 -10.73 -11.98 0.19
CA LEU A 19 -10.35 -13.25 0.80
C LEU A 19 -11.04 -13.39 2.15
N ASP A 20 -11.04 -12.31 2.95
CA ASP A 20 -11.63 -12.28 4.28
C ASP A 20 -13.16 -12.47 4.25
N ASP A 21 -13.83 -11.93 3.23
CA ASP A 21 -15.28 -12.09 3.02
C ASP A 21 -15.67 -13.37 2.27
N GLY A 22 -14.69 -14.15 1.80
CA GLY A 22 -14.90 -15.39 1.04
C GLY A 22 -15.35 -15.20 -0.41
N ALA A 23 -15.35 -13.97 -0.97
CA ALA A 23 -15.67 -13.71 -2.38
C ALA A 23 -14.65 -14.32 -3.36
N VAL A 24 -13.45 -14.64 -2.86
CA VAL A 24 -12.49 -15.53 -3.49
C VAL A 24 -11.89 -16.51 -2.49
N GLU A 25 -11.59 -17.71 -2.96
CA GLU A 25 -11.03 -18.80 -2.16
C GLU A 25 -9.49 -18.77 -2.13
N SER A 26 -8.85 -18.07 -3.08
CA SER A 26 -7.38 -18.08 -3.18
C SER A 26 -6.79 -16.96 -4.05
N LEU A 27 -5.48 -16.72 -3.86
CA LEU A 27 -4.68 -15.87 -4.75
C LEU A 27 -4.66 -16.34 -6.21
N SER A 28 -4.82 -17.65 -6.45
CA SER A 28 -4.91 -18.20 -7.80
C SER A 28 -6.21 -17.80 -8.49
N GLN A 29 -7.31 -17.73 -7.75
CA GLN A 29 -8.59 -17.24 -8.28
C GLN A 29 -8.52 -15.73 -8.56
N ILE A 30 -7.87 -14.96 -7.69
CA ILE A 30 -7.61 -13.52 -7.93
C ILE A 30 -6.78 -13.33 -9.20
N ALA A 31 -5.69 -14.08 -9.37
CA ALA A 31 -4.85 -14.05 -10.57
C ALA A 31 -5.67 -14.29 -11.86
N LYS A 32 -6.54 -15.31 -11.87
CA LYS A 32 -7.45 -15.59 -12.99
C LYS A 32 -8.42 -14.44 -13.25
N LYS A 33 -9.06 -13.89 -12.20
CA LYS A 33 -10.02 -12.77 -12.31
C LYS A 33 -9.37 -11.49 -12.84
N GLU A 34 -8.12 -11.22 -12.46
CA GLU A 34 -7.38 -10.00 -12.84
C GLU A 34 -6.57 -10.15 -14.14
N GLY A 35 -6.47 -11.36 -14.71
CA GLY A 35 -5.62 -11.62 -15.88
C GLY A 35 -4.13 -11.47 -15.58
N LEU A 36 -3.71 -11.71 -14.33
CA LEU A 36 -2.34 -11.56 -13.85
C LEU A 36 -1.74 -12.90 -13.47
N THR A 37 -0.40 -12.99 -13.45
CA THR A 37 0.27 -14.16 -12.88
C THR A 37 0.12 -14.19 -11.37
N ARG A 38 0.09 -15.39 -10.78
CA ARG A 38 0.06 -15.57 -9.31
C ARG A 38 1.26 -14.89 -8.63
N ALA A 39 2.43 -14.92 -9.28
CA ALA A 39 3.61 -14.22 -8.79
C ALA A 39 3.39 -12.70 -8.69
N ARG A 40 2.72 -12.09 -9.69
CA ARG A 40 2.42 -10.66 -9.66
C ARG A 40 1.42 -10.29 -8.57
N ILE A 41 0.38 -11.11 -8.38
CA ILE A 41 -0.56 -10.94 -7.25
C ILE A 41 0.20 -10.98 -5.93
N THR A 42 1.06 -11.99 -5.74
CA THR A 42 1.84 -12.16 -4.51
C THR A 42 2.74 -10.95 -4.23
N GLN A 43 3.42 -10.42 -5.25
CA GLN A 43 4.25 -9.21 -5.12
C GLN A 43 3.44 -8.00 -4.63
N ILE A 44 2.26 -7.79 -5.19
CA ILE A 44 1.38 -6.69 -4.79
C ILE A 44 0.83 -6.93 -3.37
N MET A 45 0.42 -8.17 -3.04
CA MET A 45 -0.04 -8.52 -1.69
C MET A 45 1.05 -8.34 -0.62
N ASN A 46 2.32 -8.54 -0.96
CA ASN A 46 3.42 -8.29 -0.02
C ASN A 46 3.53 -6.82 0.41
N LEU A 47 2.89 -5.87 -0.27
CA LEU A 47 2.78 -4.49 0.23
C LEU A 47 2.04 -4.41 1.57
N LEU A 48 1.13 -5.34 1.84
CA LEU A 48 0.40 -5.40 3.11
C LEU A 48 1.29 -5.86 4.27
N LYS A 49 2.48 -6.40 3.99
CA LYS A 49 3.48 -6.77 5.01
C LYS A 49 4.39 -5.62 5.42
N LEU A 50 4.26 -4.46 4.77
CA LEU A 50 4.99 -3.26 5.17
C LEU A 50 4.52 -2.78 6.56
N PRO A 51 5.41 -2.11 7.31
CA PRO A 51 5.04 -1.32 8.48
C PRO A 51 3.81 -0.43 8.22
N SER A 52 2.96 -0.24 9.24
CA SER A 52 1.67 0.46 9.10
C SER A 52 1.81 1.89 8.59
N ASP A 53 2.80 2.64 9.09
CA ASP A 53 3.16 3.99 8.65
C ASP A 53 3.43 4.05 7.14
N LEU A 54 4.18 3.08 6.60
CA LEU A 54 4.44 3.00 5.17
C LEU A 54 3.20 2.61 4.37
N ARG A 55 2.34 1.72 4.89
CA ARG A 55 1.08 1.39 4.20
C ARG A 55 0.17 2.60 4.11
N GLU A 56 0.01 3.34 5.20
CA GLU A 56 -0.80 4.57 5.27
C GLU A 56 -0.27 5.63 4.30
N PHE A 57 1.05 5.86 4.27
CA PHE A 57 1.70 6.73 3.31
C PHE A 57 1.34 6.35 1.85
N LEU A 58 1.49 5.07 1.49
CA LEU A 58 1.20 4.59 0.14
C LEU A 58 -0.28 4.66 -0.23
N VAL A 59 -1.18 4.46 0.74
CA VAL A 59 -2.63 4.60 0.55
C VAL A 59 -2.99 6.06 0.25
N GLY A 60 -2.34 7.01 0.90
CA GLY A 60 -2.55 8.46 0.73
C GLY A 60 -2.02 9.06 -0.58
N LEU A 61 -1.19 8.33 -1.33
CA LEU A 61 -0.62 8.85 -2.59
C LEU A 61 -1.70 9.08 -3.66
N ASN A 62 -1.84 10.34 -4.06
CA ASN A 62 -2.77 10.80 -5.11
C ASN A 62 -2.05 11.54 -6.26
N ASP A 63 -0.85 12.07 -6.05
CA ASP A 63 -0.01 12.62 -7.13
C ASP A 63 0.59 11.48 -7.97
N PRO A 64 0.32 11.42 -9.29
CA PRO A 64 0.88 10.40 -10.14
C PRO A 64 2.42 10.36 -10.19
N LYS A 65 3.10 11.50 -9.98
CA LYS A 65 4.57 11.52 -9.92
C LYS A 65 5.06 10.75 -8.70
N GLU A 66 4.48 10.99 -7.54
CA GLU A 66 4.81 10.27 -6.30
C GLU A 66 4.38 8.80 -6.38
N ILE A 67 3.21 8.48 -6.97
CA ILE A 67 2.80 7.08 -7.20
C ILE A 67 3.85 6.33 -8.05
N ARG A 68 4.40 6.98 -9.08
CA ARG A 68 5.46 6.39 -9.92
C ARG A 68 6.80 6.32 -9.19
N LYS A 69 7.09 7.29 -8.33
CA LYS A 69 8.29 7.31 -7.48
C LYS A 69 8.28 6.14 -6.49
N TYR A 70 7.13 5.85 -5.89
CA TYR A 70 6.93 4.77 -4.92
C TYR A 70 6.16 3.58 -5.51
N SER A 71 6.43 3.21 -6.76
CA SER A 71 5.81 2.00 -7.33
C SER A 71 6.21 0.75 -6.52
N GLU A 72 5.34 -0.25 -6.44
CA GLU A 72 5.64 -1.56 -5.80
C GLU A 72 7.02 -2.11 -6.20
N ARG A 73 7.37 -2.06 -7.49
CA ARG A 73 8.65 -2.60 -7.99
C ARG A 73 9.86 -1.87 -7.39
N LYS A 74 9.73 -0.58 -7.09
CA LYS A 74 10.77 0.23 -6.45
C LYS A 74 10.81 -0.05 -4.95
N ILE A 75 9.66 -0.11 -4.29
CA ILE A 75 9.56 -0.47 -2.87
C ILE A 75 10.22 -1.81 -2.61
N ARG A 76 9.93 -2.84 -3.43
CA ARG A 76 10.51 -4.17 -3.30
C ARG A 76 12.05 -4.20 -3.39
N LYS A 77 12.66 -3.21 -4.06
CA LYS A 77 14.13 -3.11 -4.17
C LYS A 77 14.76 -2.48 -2.93
N VAL A 78 13.99 -1.70 -2.18
CA VAL A 78 14.40 -1.19 -0.88
C VAL A 78 14.21 -2.34 0.09
N GLN A 79 15.30 -2.94 0.56
CA GLN A 79 15.23 -4.01 1.55
C GLN A 79 14.55 -3.47 2.83
N PRO A 80 13.88 -4.32 3.62
CA PRO A 80 13.27 -3.91 4.90
C PRO A 80 14.26 -3.18 5.82
N ASP A 81 15.54 -3.54 5.78
CA ASP A 81 16.61 -2.92 6.59
C ASP A 81 17.01 -1.51 6.10
N SER A 82 16.81 -1.19 4.80
CA SER A 82 17.04 0.17 4.25
C SER A 82 15.92 1.16 4.57
N LEU A 83 14.88 0.76 5.29
CA LEU A 83 13.82 1.68 5.72
C LEU A 83 14.29 2.63 6.83
N ALA A 84 15.24 2.19 7.66
CA ALA A 84 15.95 3.07 8.58
C ALA A 84 16.80 4.11 7.82
N GLU A 85 17.39 3.74 6.67
CA GLU A 85 18.16 4.65 5.82
C GLU A 85 17.29 5.67 5.08
N LEU A 86 16.05 5.31 4.71
CA LEU A 86 15.08 6.27 4.15
C LEU A 86 14.58 7.28 5.20
N ARG A 87 14.47 6.85 6.47
CA ARG A 87 14.19 7.73 7.62
C ARG A 87 15.39 8.66 7.91
N ALA A 88 16.61 8.15 7.82
CA ALA A 88 17.83 8.92 8.08
C ALA A 88 18.14 10.01 7.03
N ASN A 89 17.69 9.83 5.77
CA ASN A 89 17.97 10.76 4.67
C ASN A 89 16.91 11.88 4.46
N SER A 90 16.12 12.20 5.50
CA SER A 90 15.32 13.43 5.63
C SER A 90 14.57 13.89 4.35
N SER A 91 13.83 12.99 3.70
CA SER A 91 12.93 13.32 2.58
C SER A 91 11.48 12.86 2.81
N LEU A 92 11.16 12.40 4.03
CA LEU A 92 9.79 12.22 4.48
C LEU A 92 9.50 13.35 5.49
N PRO A 93 8.47 14.19 5.27
CA PRO A 93 8.08 15.15 6.28
C PRO A 93 7.56 14.42 7.53
N ASP A 94 8.05 14.84 8.69
CA ASP A 94 7.41 14.57 9.98
C ASP A 94 6.02 15.21 9.99
N LEU A 95 5.01 14.50 9.50
CA LEU A 95 3.59 14.85 9.58
C LEU A 95 2.86 13.53 9.26
N ILE A 96 2.12 12.87 10.14
CA ILE A 96 1.04 13.37 10.98
C ILE A 96 0.97 12.48 12.24
N LEU A 97 1.33 13.03 13.39
CA LEU A 97 0.73 12.67 14.67
C LEU A 97 -0.16 13.85 15.05
N ASP A 98 -1.40 13.87 14.55
CA ASP A 98 -2.49 14.63 15.16
C ASP A 98 -3.79 13.90 14.88
N GLY A 99 -3.97 12.83 15.67
CA GLY A 99 -5.20 12.06 15.80
C GLY A 99 -5.64 12.01 17.26
N LYS A 100 -5.83 13.18 17.89
CA LYS A 100 -6.60 13.45 19.13
C LYS A 100 -6.90 14.96 19.09
N ASP A 101 -8.09 15.49 18.85
CA ASP A 101 -9.37 15.19 19.47
C ASP A 101 -10.52 15.52 18.51
N ALA A 102 -11.32 14.51 18.17
CA ALA A 102 -12.69 14.72 17.74
C ALA A 102 -13.56 13.67 18.45
N ALA A 103 -14.53 14.17 19.22
CA ALA A 103 -15.62 13.48 19.90
C ALA A 103 -15.32 12.76 21.23
N VAL A 104 -15.55 13.49 22.32
CA VAL A 104 -16.34 12.95 23.45
C VAL A 104 -17.58 13.82 23.62
N ALA A 105 -18.72 13.14 23.66
CA ALA A 105 -20.05 13.70 23.69
C ALA A 105 -20.49 14.15 25.10
N LYS A 106 -21.45 15.09 25.10
CA LYS A 106 -22.65 15.13 25.97
C LYS A 106 -22.45 15.44 27.47
N VAL A 107 -22.78 16.67 27.86
CA VAL A 107 -23.84 17.04 28.85
C VAL A 107 -24.43 18.37 28.43
#